data_AF-A0A9X6VBW7-F1
#
_entry.id   AF-A0A9X6VBW7-F1
#
_cell.length_a   1.000
_cell.length_b   1.000
_cell.length_c   1.000
_cell.angle_alpha   90.00
_cell.angle_beta   90.00
_cell.angle_gamma   90.00
#
_symmetry.space_group_name_H-M   'P 1'
#
loop_
_entity.id
_entity.type
_entity.pdbx_description
1 polymer ?
#
loop_
_entity_poly.entity_id
_entity_poly.type
_entity_poly.pdbx_seq_one_letter_code
_entity_poly.pdbx_strand_id
1 'polypeptide(L)'
;MSRLKEKLKEQKGFGLFEYVIGLLIFVALICFLFDVVTITYKQYVVSQQTNVIARQLGVQGGIANQVPKGFPGGDKAYVDSRELVQQVNDHLEGVGIKSNEWDLNLIRYDKNGRVVETKKLTTATNFKVDYQSAMDIELTYKYKWNVWGQIIPGTSDEKEAIQKRYVTSEFKYNYDVWEGERNETN
;
A
#
# COMPACT_ATOMS: atom_id res chain seq x y z
N MET A 1 -46.28 -10.49 47.63
CA MET A 1 -44.85 -10.08 47.66
C MET A 1 -43.86 -11.23 47.88
N SER A 2 -44.25 -12.39 48.48
CA SER A 2 -43.31 -13.50 48.74
C SER A 2 -42.84 -14.24 47.48
N ARG A 3 -43.76 -14.58 46.56
CA ARG A 3 -43.44 -15.31 45.30
C ARG A 3 -42.51 -14.54 44.35
N LEU A 4 -42.54 -13.21 44.41
CA LEU A 4 -41.69 -12.34 43.58
C LEU A 4 -40.25 -12.27 44.12
N LYS A 5 -40.10 -12.27 45.46
CA LYS A 5 -38.81 -12.41 46.13
C LYS A 5 -38.20 -13.80 45.94
N GLU A 6 -39.02 -14.84 45.86
CA GLU A 6 -38.57 -16.22 45.55
C GLU A 6 -38.01 -16.35 44.13
N LYS A 7 -38.73 -15.83 43.11
CA LYS A 7 -38.24 -15.84 41.72
C LYS A 7 -36.94 -15.04 41.52
N LEU A 8 -36.79 -13.91 42.22
CA LEU A 8 -35.55 -13.12 42.23
C LEU A 8 -34.39 -13.83 42.94
N LYS A 9 -34.68 -14.76 43.87
CA LYS A 9 -33.66 -15.55 44.59
C LYS A 9 -33.13 -16.70 43.71
N GLU A 10 -33.97 -17.26 42.85
CA GLU A 10 -33.59 -18.31 41.88
C GLU A 10 -32.85 -17.75 40.63
N GLN A 11 -33.11 -16.51 40.22
CA GLN A 11 -32.45 -15.87 39.07
C GLN A 11 -31.03 -15.33 39.34
N LYS A 12 -30.51 -15.46 40.57
CA LYS A 12 -29.17 -14.96 40.93
C LYS A 12 -28.04 -15.58 40.09
N GLY A 13 -28.20 -16.84 39.67
CA GLY A 13 -27.25 -17.47 38.75
C GLY A 13 -27.38 -16.97 37.31
N PHE A 14 -28.61 -16.75 36.84
CA PHE A 14 -28.90 -16.32 35.46
C PHE A 14 -28.38 -14.91 35.16
N GLY A 15 -28.53 -13.97 36.09
CA GLY A 15 -27.99 -12.61 35.93
C GLY A 15 -26.45 -12.53 35.91
N LEU A 16 -25.77 -13.46 36.60
CA LEU A 16 -24.30 -13.55 36.54
C LEU A 16 -23.84 -14.01 35.15
N PHE A 17 -24.51 -15.01 34.55
CA PHE A 17 -24.19 -15.47 33.20
C PHE A 17 -24.42 -14.38 32.15
N GLU A 18 -25.54 -13.67 32.22
CA GLU A 18 -25.83 -12.56 31.31
C GLU A 18 -24.79 -11.44 31.41
N TYR A 19 -24.39 -11.09 32.65
CA TYR A 19 -23.33 -10.11 32.88
C TYR A 19 -21.98 -10.56 32.31
N VAL A 20 -21.58 -11.83 32.54
CA VAL A 20 -20.33 -12.39 32.02
C VAL A 20 -20.34 -12.43 30.49
N ILE A 21 -21.45 -12.86 29.88
CA ILE A 21 -21.60 -12.88 28.42
C ILE A 21 -21.53 -11.46 27.86
N GLY A 22 -22.23 -10.50 28.47
CA GLY A 22 -22.19 -9.09 28.07
C GLY A 22 -20.77 -8.50 28.15
N LEU A 23 -20.04 -8.83 29.21
CA LEU A 23 -18.64 -8.43 29.37
C LEU A 23 -17.73 -9.03 28.30
N LEU A 24 -17.89 -10.32 27.97
CA LEU A 24 -17.11 -10.98 26.92
C LEU A 24 -17.37 -10.37 25.54
N ILE A 25 -18.64 -10.08 25.22
CA ILE A 25 -19.00 -9.39 23.97
C ILE A 25 -18.38 -8.00 23.93
N PHE A 26 -18.42 -7.26 25.04
CA PHE A 26 -17.82 -5.93 25.13
C PHE A 26 -16.30 -5.96 24.91
N VAL A 27 -15.59 -6.90 25.54
CA VAL A 27 -14.15 -7.10 25.31
C VAL A 27 -13.87 -7.47 23.85
N ALA A 28 -14.66 -8.37 23.27
CA ALA A 28 -14.51 -8.77 21.88
C ALA A 28 -14.68 -7.58 20.91
N LEU A 29 -15.65 -6.69 21.17
CA LEU A 29 -15.84 -5.46 20.39
C LEU A 29 -14.63 -4.52 20.49
N ILE A 30 -14.03 -4.36 21.68
CA ILE A 30 -12.80 -3.56 21.84
C ILE A 30 -11.65 -4.16 21.04
N CYS A 31 -11.46 -5.48 21.10
CA CYS A 31 -10.44 -6.18 20.34
C CYS A 31 -10.63 -5.98 18.82
N PHE A 32 -11.87 -6.08 18.35
CA PHE A 32 -12.21 -5.80 16.96
C PHE A 32 -11.87 -4.34 16.56
N LEU A 33 -12.26 -3.37 17.38
CA LEU A 33 -11.98 -1.96 17.13
C LEU A 33 -10.47 -1.67 17.11
N PHE A 34 -9.70 -2.30 17.99
CA PHE A 34 -8.25 -2.15 18.01
C PHE A 34 -7.60 -2.63 16.71
N ASP A 35 -8.03 -3.79 16.19
CA ASP A 35 -7.56 -4.29 14.91
C ASP A 35 -7.99 -3.35 13.76
N VAL A 36 -9.24 -2.88 13.75
CA VAL A 36 -9.73 -1.92 12.74
C VAL A 36 -8.85 -0.67 12.72
N VAL A 37 -8.55 -0.08 13.88
CA VAL A 37 -7.71 1.11 13.99
C VAL A 37 -6.30 0.82 13.45
N THR A 38 -5.71 -0.31 13.82
CA THR A 38 -4.36 -0.68 13.39
C THR A 38 -4.28 -0.92 11.88
N ILE A 39 -5.22 -1.68 11.31
CA ILE A 39 -5.30 -1.96 9.87
C ILE A 39 -5.53 -0.66 9.09
N THR A 40 -6.45 0.19 9.57
CA THR A 40 -6.75 1.49 8.93
C THR A 40 -5.54 2.41 8.95
N TYR A 41 -4.79 2.46 10.06
CA TYR A 41 -3.58 3.26 10.16
C TYR A 41 -2.50 2.79 9.18
N LYS A 42 -2.26 1.47 9.07
CA LYS A 42 -1.37 0.89 8.06
C LYS A 42 -1.83 1.26 6.65
N GLN A 43 -3.11 1.09 6.33
CA GLN A 43 -3.68 1.45 5.04
C GLN A 43 -3.49 2.93 4.71
N TYR A 44 -3.66 3.82 5.69
CA TYR A 44 -3.43 5.25 5.54
C TYR A 44 -1.97 5.54 5.18
N VAL A 45 -0.99 4.95 5.89
CA VAL A 45 0.43 5.15 5.60
C VAL A 45 0.81 4.61 4.22
N VAL A 46 0.37 3.40 3.86
CA VAL A 46 0.57 2.82 2.52
C VAL A 46 -0.01 3.74 1.45
N SER A 47 -1.21 4.28 1.67
CA SER A 47 -1.89 5.19 0.75
C SER A 47 -1.14 6.51 0.55
N GLN A 48 -0.59 7.09 1.62
CA GLN A 48 0.27 8.28 1.53
C GLN A 48 1.59 7.96 0.82
N GLN A 49 2.21 6.83 1.13
CA GLN A 49 3.47 6.47 0.50
C GLN A 49 3.30 6.20 -1.00
N THR A 50 2.21 5.55 -1.39
CA THR A 50 1.88 5.37 -2.82
C THR A 50 1.75 6.72 -3.55
N ASN A 51 1.21 7.76 -2.90
CA ASN A 51 1.14 9.11 -3.49
C ASN A 51 2.54 9.73 -3.69
N VAL A 52 3.42 9.59 -2.71
CA VAL A 52 4.78 10.13 -2.76
C VAL A 52 5.57 9.43 -3.87
N ILE A 53 5.52 8.10 -3.92
CA ILE A 53 6.14 7.32 -4.99
C ILE A 53 5.60 7.74 -6.35
N ALA A 54 4.27 7.81 -6.51
CA ALA A 54 3.66 8.19 -7.77
C ALA A 54 4.13 9.57 -8.24
N ARG A 55 4.15 10.57 -7.35
CA ARG A 55 4.65 11.91 -7.68
C ARG A 55 6.12 11.89 -8.09
N GLN A 56 6.95 11.18 -7.34
CA GLN A 56 8.39 11.09 -7.60
C GLN A 56 8.66 10.42 -8.95
N LEU A 57 8.01 9.30 -9.23
CA LEU A 57 8.11 8.62 -10.51
C LEU A 57 7.59 9.50 -11.65
N GLY A 58 6.49 10.24 -11.44
CA GLY A 58 5.94 11.20 -12.40
C GLY A 58 6.99 12.25 -12.81
N VAL A 59 7.63 12.88 -11.83
CA VAL A 59 8.71 13.86 -12.07
C VAL A 59 9.91 13.21 -12.77
N GLN A 60 10.27 11.99 -12.40
CA GLN A 60 11.43 11.26 -12.95
C GLN A 60 11.20 10.60 -14.31
N GLY A 61 9.94 10.49 -14.76
CA GLY A 61 9.57 9.69 -15.92
C GLY A 61 9.85 8.19 -15.72
N GLY A 62 9.57 7.69 -14.52
CA GLY A 62 9.83 6.32 -14.10
C GLY A 62 11.05 6.20 -13.18
N ILE A 63 11.68 5.03 -13.21
CA ILE A 63 12.80 4.67 -12.34
C ILE A 63 13.89 3.93 -13.11
N ALA A 64 15.15 4.23 -12.84
CA ALA A 64 16.31 3.58 -13.43
C ALA A 64 17.39 3.40 -12.37
N ASN A 65 18.33 2.48 -12.63
CA ASN A 65 19.47 2.22 -11.74
C ASN A 65 20.56 3.30 -11.84
N GLN A 66 20.46 4.18 -12.83
CA GLN A 66 21.38 5.28 -13.11
C GLN A 66 20.59 6.46 -13.63
N VAL A 67 21.08 7.66 -13.33
CA VAL A 67 20.41 8.90 -13.72
C VAL A 67 20.33 9.02 -15.24
N PRO A 68 19.13 9.27 -15.80
CA PRO A 68 18.99 9.54 -17.22
C PRO A 68 19.79 10.77 -17.65
N LYS A 69 20.38 10.73 -18.85
CA LYS A 69 21.12 11.86 -19.42
C LYS A 69 20.21 13.09 -19.50
N GLY A 70 20.66 14.21 -18.94
CA GLY A 70 19.91 15.47 -18.96
C GLY A 70 18.82 15.58 -17.90
N PHE A 71 18.77 14.68 -16.90
CA PHE A 71 17.88 14.83 -15.76
C PHE A 71 18.21 16.12 -14.97
N PRO A 72 17.24 17.01 -14.71
CA PRO A 72 17.47 18.24 -13.96
C PRO A 72 18.05 17.94 -12.57
N GLY A 73 19.21 18.53 -12.25
CA GLY A 73 19.89 18.31 -10.97
C GLY A 73 20.77 17.05 -10.89
N GLY A 74 20.79 16.22 -11.94
CA GLY A 74 21.69 15.06 -12.06
C GLY A 74 21.56 14.07 -10.89
N ASP A 75 22.68 13.46 -10.50
CA ASP A 75 22.77 12.41 -9.46
C ASP A 75 22.24 12.80 -8.09
N LYS A 76 22.20 14.10 -7.77
CA LYS A 76 21.72 14.58 -6.46
C LYS A 76 20.21 14.71 -6.37
N ALA A 77 19.53 14.81 -7.50
CA ALA A 77 18.10 15.08 -7.57
C ALA A 77 17.30 13.86 -8.02
N TYR A 78 17.97 12.85 -8.57
CA TYR A 78 17.34 11.62 -9.04
C TYR A 78 17.44 10.55 -7.96
N VAL A 79 16.31 9.98 -7.59
CA VAL A 79 16.27 8.80 -6.72
C VAL A 79 16.29 7.57 -7.60
N ASP A 80 17.30 6.72 -7.41
CA ASP A 80 17.43 5.47 -8.14
C ASP A 80 16.57 4.34 -7.55
N SER A 81 16.49 3.22 -8.25
CA SER A 81 15.66 2.08 -7.83
C SER A 81 16.07 1.48 -6.47
N ARG A 82 17.35 1.54 -6.09
CA ARG A 82 17.83 1.05 -4.79
C ARG A 82 17.37 1.98 -3.68
N GLU A 83 17.56 3.28 -3.87
CA GLU A 83 17.15 4.28 -2.91
C GLU A 83 15.63 4.29 -2.73
N LEU A 84 14.85 4.18 -3.81
CA LEU A 84 13.38 4.10 -3.72
C LEU A 84 12.92 2.87 -2.94
N VAL A 85 13.50 1.69 -3.21
CA VAL A 85 13.16 0.46 -2.45
C VAL A 85 13.48 0.63 -0.98
N GLN A 86 14.63 1.23 -0.64
CA GLN A 86 15.00 1.50 0.74
C GLN A 86 14.03 2.47 1.41
N GLN A 87 13.70 3.59 0.76
CA GLN A 87 12.74 4.57 1.29
C GLN A 87 11.36 3.94 1.54
N VAL A 88 10.88 3.07 0.65
CA VAL A 88 9.61 2.36 0.84
C VAL A 88 9.70 1.38 2.00
N ASN A 89 10.78 0.59 2.09
CA ASN A 89 11.00 -0.31 3.21
C ASN A 89 11.02 0.43 4.55
N ASP A 90 11.80 1.50 4.66
CA ASP A 90 11.93 2.26 5.91
C ASP A 90 10.59 2.83 6.39
N HIS A 91 9.76 3.34 5.46
CA HIS A 91 8.43 3.86 5.80
C HIS A 91 7.44 2.76 6.19
N LEU A 92 7.44 1.63 5.50
CA LEU A 92 6.51 0.54 5.73
C LEU A 92 6.89 -0.28 6.98
N GLU A 93 8.19 -0.49 7.23
CA GLU A 93 8.68 -1.11 8.46
C GLU A 93 8.35 -0.27 9.69
N GLY A 94 8.33 1.06 9.56
CA GLY A 94 7.88 1.99 10.61
C GLY A 94 6.45 1.75 11.10
N VAL A 95 5.59 1.12 10.28
CA VAL A 95 4.23 0.71 10.66
C VAL A 95 4.08 -0.82 10.82
N GLY A 96 5.20 -1.54 10.85
CA GLY A 96 5.23 -2.99 11.01
C GLY A 96 4.70 -3.75 9.79
N ILE A 97 4.98 -3.27 8.57
CA ILE A 97 4.87 -4.03 7.33
C ILE A 97 6.29 -4.35 6.88
N LYS A 98 6.64 -5.63 6.84
CA LYS A 98 8.00 -6.08 6.49
C LYS A 98 8.24 -6.03 4.98
N SER A 99 9.51 -6.05 4.58
CA SER A 99 9.92 -6.04 3.17
C SER A 99 9.38 -7.20 2.32
N ASN A 100 9.00 -8.33 2.92
CA ASN A 100 8.37 -9.46 2.24
C ASN A 100 6.83 -9.44 2.31
N GLU A 101 6.24 -8.42 2.92
CA GLU A 101 4.80 -8.25 3.10
C GLU A 101 4.22 -7.18 2.16
N TRP A 102 5.03 -6.61 1.27
CA TRP A 102 4.58 -5.66 0.27
C TRP A 102 5.27 -5.87 -1.07
N ASP A 103 4.57 -5.49 -2.15
CA ASP A 103 5.05 -5.51 -3.52
C ASP A 103 4.59 -4.25 -4.23
N LEU A 104 5.47 -3.66 -5.06
CA LEU A 104 5.12 -2.49 -5.87
C LEU A 104 5.27 -2.81 -7.35
N ASN A 105 4.19 -2.68 -8.11
CA ASN A 105 4.16 -2.83 -9.55
C ASN A 105 4.06 -1.48 -10.24
N LEU A 106 4.87 -1.31 -11.29
CA LEU A 106 4.87 -0.18 -12.20
C LEU A 106 4.25 -0.63 -13.51
N ILE A 107 3.22 0.08 -13.98
CA ILE A 107 2.45 -0.31 -15.15
C ILE A 107 2.47 0.85 -16.14
N ARG A 108 2.94 0.62 -17.37
CA ARG A 108 2.90 1.63 -18.44
C ARG A 108 1.87 1.26 -19.49
N TYR A 109 1.34 2.30 -20.12
CA TYR A 109 0.29 2.19 -21.13
C TYR A 109 0.79 2.62 -22.51
N ASP A 110 0.22 2.04 -23.56
CA ASP A 110 0.37 2.58 -24.91
C ASP A 110 -0.52 3.82 -25.12
N LYS A 111 -0.39 4.44 -26.29
CA LYS A 111 -1.22 5.58 -26.70
C LYS A 111 -2.72 5.25 -26.79
N ASN A 112 -3.10 3.98 -26.82
CA ASN A 112 -4.48 3.50 -26.87
C ASN A 112 -5.00 3.12 -25.47
N GLY A 113 -4.22 3.33 -24.40
CA GLY A 113 -4.59 2.99 -23.03
C GLY A 113 -4.48 1.51 -22.67
N ARG A 114 -3.77 0.69 -23.47
CA ARG A 114 -3.52 -0.72 -23.19
C ARG A 114 -2.24 -0.89 -22.37
N VAL A 115 -2.22 -1.85 -21.46
CA VAL A 115 -1.03 -2.19 -20.68
C VAL A 115 0.06 -2.74 -21.60
N VAL A 116 1.23 -2.10 -21.60
CA VAL A 116 2.40 -2.51 -22.40
C VAL A 116 3.42 -3.25 -21.57
N GLU A 117 3.64 -2.83 -20.33
CA GLU A 117 4.57 -3.47 -19.41
C GLU A 117 4.07 -3.30 -17.99
N THR A 118 4.12 -4.40 -17.22
CA THR A 118 4.00 -4.41 -15.77
C THR A 118 5.32 -4.89 -15.21
N LYS A 119 5.94 -4.10 -14.34
CA LYS A 119 7.26 -4.39 -13.77
C LYS A 119 7.25 -4.23 -12.26
N LYS A 120 7.68 -5.28 -11.57
CA LYS A 120 7.87 -5.24 -10.12
C LYS A 120 9.08 -4.37 -9.77
N LEU A 121 8.93 -3.53 -8.75
CA LEU A 121 10.01 -2.72 -8.21
C LEU A 121 10.97 -3.61 -7.43
N THR A 122 12.24 -3.51 -7.79
CA THR A 122 13.39 -4.16 -7.19
C THR A 122 14.56 -3.19 -7.24
N THR A 123 15.63 -3.50 -6.52
CA THR A 123 16.89 -2.73 -6.55
C THR A 123 17.58 -2.68 -7.92
N ALA A 124 17.14 -3.48 -8.89
CA ALA A 124 17.67 -3.49 -10.24
C ALA A 124 16.65 -2.99 -11.29
N THR A 125 15.50 -2.47 -10.84
CA THR A 125 14.41 -2.11 -11.75
C THR A 125 14.77 -0.91 -12.62
N ASN A 126 14.63 -1.11 -13.92
CA ASN A 126 14.74 -0.08 -14.94
C ASN A 126 13.42 -0.02 -15.72
N PHE A 127 12.62 1.00 -15.46
CA PHE A 127 11.28 1.22 -15.98
C PHE A 127 11.16 2.69 -16.38
N LYS A 128 11.06 2.95 -17.68
CA LYS A 128 11.15 4.28 -18.25
C LYS A 128 9.84 4.61 -18.96
N VAL A 129 9.38 5.83 -18.77
CA VAL A 129 8.11 6.34 -19.31
C VAL A 129 8.37 7.66 -19.99
N ASP A 130 8.04 7.72 -21.27
CA ASP A 130 8.20 8.90 -22.11
C ASP A 130 7.40 10.10 -21.58
N TYR A 131 7.86 11.30 -21.92
CA TYR A 131 7.19 12.54 -21.58
C TYR A 131 5.70 12.51 -21.96
N GLN A 132 4.83 12.97 -21.05
CA GLN A 132 3.36 12.96 -21.17
C GLN A 132 2.71 11.58 -21.26
N SER A 133 3.47 10.50 -21.19
CA SER A 133 2.89 9.16 -21.09
C SER A 133 2.46 8.85 -19.67
N ALA A 134 1.40 8.04 -19.58
CA ALA A 134 0.79 7.63 -18.33
C ALA A 134 1.45 6.39 -17.75
N MET A 135 1.49 6.31 -16.43
CA MET A 135 1.81 5.09 -15.71
C MET A 135 0.98 4.96 -14.42
N ASP A 136 0.74 3.71 -14.05
CA ASP A 136 0.12 3.34 -12.80
C ASP A 136 1.14 2.73 -11.84
N ILE A 137 1.01 3.15 -10.58
CA ILE A 137 1.76 2.63 -9.44
C ILE A 137 0.77 1.83 -8.62
N GLU A 138 1.07 0.56 -8.42
CA GLU A 138 0.26 -0.36 -7.64
C GLU A 138 1.09 -0.90 -6.48
N LEU A 139 0.79 -0.44 -5.26
CA LEU A 139 1.39 -0.93 -4.03
C LEU A 139 0.45 -1.92 -3.36
N THR A 140 0.83 -3.18 -3.36
CA THR A 140 0.14 -4.27 -2.68
C THR A 140 0.82 -4.54 -1.36
N TYR A 141 0.05 -4.74 -0.29
CA TYR A 141 0.58 -5.13 1.01
C TYR A 141 -0.33 -6.13 1.71
N LYS A 142 0.27 -6.91 2.60
CA LYS A 142 -0.39 -7.95 3.37
C LYS A 142 -0.80 -7.42 4.74
N TYR A 143 -1.99 -7.81 5.18
CA TYR A 143 -2.52 -7.52 6.51
C TYR A 143 -3.31 -8.71 7.05
N LYS A 144 -3.50 -8.75 8.36
CA LYS A 144 -4.32 -9.77 9.02
C LYS A 144 -4.98 -9.20 10.26
N TRP A 145 -6.06 -9.84 10.68
CA TRP A 145 -6.70 -9.57 11.97
C TRP A 145 -5.89 -10.25 13.06
N ASN A 146 -5.27 -9.45 13.94
CA ASN A 146 -4.36 -9.96 14.96
C ASN A 146 -5.13 -10.40 16.20
N VAL A 147 -5.82 -9.47 16.86
CA VAL A 147 -6.51 -9.74 18.12
C VAL A 147 -7.85 -10.42 17.87
N TRP A 148 -8.61 -9.94 16.87
CA TRP A 148 -9.88 -10.54 16.47
C TRP A 148 -9.71 -11.97 15.92
N GLY A 149 -8.60 -12.21 15.22
CA GLY A 149 -8.21 -13.53 14.72
C GLY A 149 -8.07 -14.61 15.81
N GLN A 150 -7.74 -14.20 17.04
CA GLN A 150 -7.64 -15.11 18.19
C GLN A 150 -9.01 -15.39 18.83
N ILE A 151 -9.98 -14.49 18.66
CA ILE A 151 -11.32 -14.60 19.22
C ILE A 151 -12.22 -15.42 18.28
N ILE A 152 -12.15 -15.14 16.98
CA ILE A 152 -12.96 -15.81 15.96
C ILE A 152 -12.04 -16.61 15.01
N PRO A 153 -12.03 -17.95 15.12
CA PRO A 153 -11.29 -18.82 14.22
C PRO A 153 -11.62 -18.55 12.75
N GLY A 154 -10.61 -18.59 11.88
CA GLY A 154 -10.76 -18.36 10.44
C GLY A 154 -10.78 -16.89 9.99
N THR A 155 -10.55 -15.94 10.91
CA THR A 155 -10.40 -14.51 10.56
C THR A 155 -8.96 -14.01 10.54
N SER A 156 -8.02 -14.83 11.04
CA SER A 156 -6.58 -14.54 11.15
C SER A 156 -5.78 -14.75 9.86
N ASP A 157 -6.43 -15.19 8.78
CA ASP A 157 -5.79 -15.42 7.50
C ASP A 157 -5.20 -14.12 6.94
N GLU A 158 -4.04 -14.26 6.29
CA GLU A 158 -3.39 -13.17 5.60
C GLU A 158 -4.21 -12.73 4.39
N LYS A 159 -4.43 -11.41 4.28
CA LYS A 159 -5.17 -10.78 3.19
C LYS A 159 -4.31 -9.75 2.51
N GLU A 160 -4.57 -9.50 1.24
CA GLU A 160 -3.89 -8.47 0.46
C GLU A 160 -4.80 -7.25 0.29
N ALA A 161 -4.19 -6.08 0.33
CA ALA A 161 -4.82 -4.81 -0.01
C ALA A 161 -3.95 -4.09 -1.04
N ILE A 162 -4.62 -3.49 -2.03
CA ILE A 162 -3.97 -2.84 -3.16
C ILE A 162 -4.25 -1.34 -3.09
N GLN A 163 -3.20 -0.53 -3.24
CA GLN A 163 -3.28 0.91 -3.41
C GLN A 163 -2.77 1.29 -4.78
N LYS A 164 -3.65 1.87 -5.60
CA LYS A 164 -3.33 2.24 -6.97
C LYS A 164 -3.29 3.76 -7.14
N ARG A 165 -2.30 4.29 -7.86
CA ARG A 165 -2.18 5.70 -8.23
C ARG A 165 -1.79 5.85 -9.69
N TYR A 166 -2.45 6.78 -10.36
CA TYR A 166 -2.17 7.15 -11.73
C TYR A 166 -1.31 8.41 -11.74
N VAL A 167 -0.28 8.44 -12.59
CA VAL A 167 0.54 9.62 -12.79
C VAL A 167 1.01 9.73 -14.24
N THR A 168 1.30 10.94 -14.67
CA THR A 168 1.85 11.24 -15.99
C THR A 168 3.32 11.63 -15.84
N SER A 169 4.17 11.18 -16.77
CA SER A 169 5.58 11.53 -16.82
C SER A 169 5.77 13.01 -17.19
N GLU A 170 6.49 13.74 -16.35
CA GLU A 170 6.84 15.16 -16.55
C GLU A 170 8.26 15.35 -17.08
N PHE A 171 9.11 14.32 -17.01
CA PHE A 171 10.47 14.40 -17.51
C PHE A 171 10.45 14.49 -19.03
N LYS A 172 10.95 15.61 -19.57
CA LYS A 172 11.02 15.91 -21.01
C LYS A 172 12.08 15.08 -21.72
N TYR A 173 11.90 13.77 -21.73
CA TYR A 173 12.76 12.81 -22.40
C TYR A 173 11.89 11.74 -23.06
N ASN A 174 12.12 11.49 -24.34
CA ASN A 174 11.50 10.38 -25.05
C ASN A 174 12.57 9.30 -25.22
N TYR A 175 12.39 8.19 -24.53
CA TYR A 175 13.29 7.05 -24.55
C TYR A 175 13.22 6.28 -25.88
N ASP A 176 12.07 6.33 -26.55
CA ASP A 176 11.84 5.62 -27.82
C ASP A 176 12.20 6.45 -29.08
N VAL A 177 12.64 7.71 -28.94
CA VAL A 177 13.06 8.54 -30.10
C VAL A 177 14.54 8.30 -30.41
N TRP A 178 14.79 7.60 -31.51
CA TRP A 178 16.13 7.36 -32.05
C TRP A 178 16.78 8.69 -32.50
N GLU A 179 18.03 8.94 -32.11
CA GLU A 179 18.76 10.18 -32.50
C GLU A 179 18.90 10.35 -34.02
N GLY A 180 18.74 9.28 -34.82
CA GLY A 180 18.78 9.36 -36.27
C GLY A 180 17.55 10.01 -36.92
N GLU A 181 16.37 10.00 -36.28
CA GLU A 181 15.17 10.68 -36.84
C GLU A 181 15.22 12.21 -36.70
N ARG A 182 16.16 12.74 -35.90
CA ARG A 182 16.35 14.19 -35.75
C ARG A 182 17.02 14.86 -36.96
N ASN A 183 17.61 14.08 -37.88
CA ASN A 183 18.36 14.60 -39.01
C ASN A 183 17.61 14.58 -40.35
N GLU A 184 16.33 14.20 -40.38
CA GLU A 184 15.55 14.13 -41.64
C GLU A 184 14.58 15.31 -41.85
N THR A 185 14.61 16.32 -40.98
CA THR A 185 13.84 17.56 -41.18
C THR A 185 14.72 18.80 -40.95
N ASN A 186 15.55 19.09 -41.94
CA ASN A 186 15.96 20.45 -42.33
C ASN A 186 16.24 20.49 -43.83
#